data_AF-A0A382IGD2-F1
#
_entry.id   AF-A0A382IGD2-F1
#
_cell.length_a   1.000
_cell.length_b   1.000
_cell.length_c   1.000
_cell.angle_alpha   90.00
_cell.angle_beta   90.00
_cell.angle_gamma   90.00
#
_symmetry.space_group_name_H-M   'P 1'
#
loop_
_entity.id
_entity.type
_entity.pdbx_description
1 polymer ?
#
loop_
_entity_poly.entity_id
_entity_poly.type
_entity_poly.pdbx_seq_one_letter_code
_entity_poly.pdbx_strand_id
1 'polypeptide(L)' 'MQFYINGKWVDPVEPRTLDVINPATEAIAGRISIGSA' A
#
# COMPACT_ATOMS: atom_id res chain seq x y z
N MET A 1 -3.82 5.23 -4.07
CA MET A 1 -3.20 4.77 -2.80
C MET A 1 -2.02 5.65 -2.54
N GLN A 2 -1.76 6.00 -1.27
CA GLN A 2 -0.90 7.13 -0.93
C GLN A 2 0.03 6.79 0.23
N PHE A 3 1.18 7.46 0.28
CA PHE A 3 2.08 7.49 1.43
C PHE A 3 1.86 8.77 2.23
N TYR A 4 2.00 8.69 3.55
CA TYR A 4 1.97 9.89 4.39
C TYR A 4 3.40 10.36 4.67
N ILE A 5 3.81 11.46 4.03
CA ILE A 5 5.18 11.99 4.09
C ILE A 5 5.10 13.48 4.40
N ASN A 6 5.83 13.92 5.42
CA ASN A 6 5.91 15.33 5.84
C ASN A 6 4.54 16.00 6.04
N GLY A 7 3.61 15.30 6.69
CA GLY A 7 2.30 15.86 7.03
C GLY A 7 1.28 15.85 5.89
N LYS A 8 1.57 15.17 4.77
CA LYS A 8 0.70 15.14 3.59
C LYS A 8 0.57 13.73 3.03
N TRP A 9 -0.59 13.45 2.45
CA TRP A 9 -0.76 12.28 1.59
C TRP A 9 -0.17 12.57 0.21
N VAL A 10 0.72 11.69 -0.23
CA VAL A 10 1.50 11.82 -1.47
C VAL A 10 1.30 10.55 -2.29
N ASP A 11 1.13 10.70 -3.60
CA ASP A 11 1.04 9.57 -4.51
C ASP A 11 2.40 8.88 -4.66
N PRO A 12 2.44 7.55 -4.85
CA PRO A 12 3.69 6.84 -5.10
C PRO A 12 4.33 7.31 -6.40
N VAL A 13 5.66 7.38 -6.42
CA VAL A 13 6.43 7.72 -7.64
C VAL A 13 6.24 6.65 -8.72
N GLU A 14 6.23 5.37 -8.33
CA GLU A 14 5.91 4.24 -9.20
C GLU A 14 4.61 3.56 -8.73
N PRO A 15 3.60 3.40 -9.59
CA PRO A 15 2.35 2.76 -9.20
C PRO A 15 2.55 1.23 -9.06
N ARG A 16 2.94 0.79 -7.86
CA ARG A 16 3.07 -0.63 -7.50
C ARG A 16 2.24 -0.94 -6.26
N THR A 17 1.36 -1.92 -6.37
CA THR A 17 0.46 -2.32 -5.29
C THR A 17 0.69 -3.74 -4.83
N LEU A 18 0.43 -4.01 -3.55
CA LEU A 18 0.45 -5.34 -2.94
C LEU A 18 -0.86 -5.60 -2.20
N ASP A 19 -1.42 -6.79 -2.38
CA ASP A 19 -2.58 -7.24 -1.60
C ASP A 19 -2.13 -7.67 -0.19
N VAL A 20 -2.82 -7.15 0.81
CA VAL A 20 -2.63 -7.54 2.21
C VAL A 20 -3.56 -8.71 2.49
N ILE A 21 -3.00 -9.85 2.88
CA ILE A 21 -3.77 -11.08 3.14
C ILE A 21 -4.06 -11.20 4.63
N ASN A 22 -5.31 -11.54 4.96
CA ASN A 22 -5.72 -11.85 6.33
C ASN A 22 -5.23 -13.27 6.71
N PRO A 23 -4.35 -13.42 7.72
CA PRO A 23 -3.80 -14.73 8.07
C PRO A 23 -4.83 -15.71 8.66
N ALA A 24 -5.99 -15.23 9.14
CA ALA A 24 -7.02 -16.10 9.72
C ALA A 24 -7.95 -16.75 8.68
N THR A 25 -8.03 -16.18 7.47
CA THR A 25 -9.00 -16.59 6.44
C THR A 25 -8.40 -16.73 5.04
N GLU A 26 -7.14 -16.34 4.87
CA GLU A 26 -6.42 -16.26 3.59
C GLU A 26 -7.07 -15.32 2.54
N ALA A 27 -8.09 -14.56 2.94
CA ALA A 27 -8.75 -13.58 2.08
C ALA A 27 -7.97 -12.25 1.99
N ILE A 28 -8.26 -11.47 0.94
CA ILE A 28 -7.71 -10.11 0.77
C ILE A 28 -8.35 -9.17 1.80
N ALA A 29 -7.53 -8.56 2.64
CA ALA A 29 -7.93 -7.56 3.62
C ALA A 29 -7.87 -6.12 3.07
N GLY A 30 -7.05 -5.87 2.05
CA GLY A 30 -6.87 -4.56 1.44
C GLY A 30 -5.68 -4.52 0.48
N ARG A 31 -5.33 -3.32 0.00
CA ARG A 31 -4.23 -3.11 -0.96
C ARG A 31 -3.38 -1.90 -0.56
N ILE A 32 -2.05 -2.04 -0.55
CA ILE A 32 -1.09 -0.99 -0.16
C ILE A 32 -0.07 -0.68 -1.25
N SER A 33 0.44 0.56 -1.30
CA SER A 33 1.47 0.96 -2.26
C SER A 33 2.83 0.48 -1.75
N ILE A 34 3.68 0.00 -2.65
CA ILE A 34 5.06 -0.40 -2.34
C ILE A 34 6.01 0.70 -2.79
N GLY A 35 6.92 1.13 -1.91
CA GLY A 35 7.93 2.14 -2.23
C GLY A 35 8.90 1.67 -3.31
N SER A 36 9.47 2.63 -4.05
CA SER A 36 10.58 2.40 -4.96
C SER A 36 11.92 2.33 -4.19
N ALA A 37 12.95 1.77 -4.83
CA ALA A 37 14.32 1.66 -4.28
C ALA A 37 15.17 2.90 -4.55
#